data_AF-D7CS41-F1
#
_entry.id   AF-D7CS41-F1
#
_cell.length_a   1.000
_cell.length_b   1.000
_cell.length_c   1.000
_cell.angle_alpha   90.00
_cell.angle_beta   90.00
_cell.angle_gamma   90.00
#
_symmetry.space_group_name_H-M   'P 1'
#
loop_
_entity.id
_entity.type
_entity.pdbx_description
1 polymer ?
#
loop_
_entity_poly.entity_id
_entity_poly.type
_entity_poly.pdbx_seq_one_letter_code
_entity_poly.pdbx_strand_id
1 'polypeptide(L)'
;MRAALCCFCFALGLAWAQPPSGAFALQVFAFGDPAHAQRVAERLRTYGFDAYTETPPGSRWVQVRIGCFGARADAEGLLADVRARVSADALIVPFSPGAGASVCAVRELGFIPPPRWELAHSGAERVSFRVGDPPRYLVFDGRWRVAQSDAETHAPSAGLPAGTLHAHYRATRSRGRPLVRADLAGGSLLIAAGELLWTSRGAAVVQLGQEVFALRLVLP
;
A
#
# COMPACT_ATOMS: atom_id res chain seq x y z
N MET A 1 -35.10 -48.82 5.28
CA MET A 1 -35.06 -47.35 5.46
C MET A 1 -33.83 -46.83 4.72
N ARG A 2 -34.02 -46.11 3.62
CA ARG A 2 -32.94 -45.58 2.77
C ARG A 2 -32.54 -44.20 3.28
N ALA A 3 -31.31 -44.07 3.79
CA ALA A 3 -30.74 -42.77 4.15
C ALA A 3 -30.25 -42.07 2.89
N ALA A 4 -30.92 -40.98 2.50
CA ALA A 4 -30.47 -40.08 1.46
C ALA A 4 -29.41 -39.15 2.05
N LEU A 5 -28.15 -39.38 1.68
CA LEU A 5 -27.03 -38.50 2.01
C LEU A 5 -27.11 -37.28 1.08
N CYS A 6 -27.68 -36.19 1.58
CA CYS A 6 -27.71 -34.91 0.88
C CYS A 6 -26.30 -34.30 0.96
N CYS A 7 -25.54 -34.41 -0.13
CA CYS A 7 -24.21 -33.82 -0.24
C CYS A 7 -24.37 -32.29 -0.39
N PHE A 8 -24.30 -31.57 0.73
CA PHE A 8 -24.27 -30.11 0.75
C PHE A 8 -22.86 -29.66 0.35
N CYS A 9 -22.66 -29.37 -0.94
CA CYS A 9 -21.47 -28.69 -1.41
C CYS A 9 -21.46 -27.26 -0.86
N PHE A 10 -20.79 -27.05 0.28
CA PHE A 10 -20.37 -25.72 0.72
C PHE A 10 -19.38 -25.18 -0.32
N ALA A 11 -19.88 -24.40 -1.28
CA ALA A 11 -19.05 -23.49 -2.03
C ALA A 11 -18.56 -22.40 -1.07
N LEU A 12 -17.43 -22.67 -0.40
CA LEU A 12 -16.62 -21.64 0.24
C LEU A 12 -16.17 -20.70 -0.88
N GLY A 13 -16.97 -19.66 -1.12
CA GLY A 13 -16.57 -18.53 -1.92
C GLY A 13 -15.34 -17.93 -1.25
N LEU A 14 -14.17 -18.24 -1.78
CA LEU A 14 -12.98 -17.42 -1.57
C LEU A 14 -13.38 -16.03 -2.09
N ALA A 15 -13.76 -15.14 -1.17
CA ALA A 15 -13.87 -13.74 -1.47
C ALA A 15 -12.46 -13.26 -1.77
N TRP A 16 -12.08 -13.32 -3.05
CA TRP A 16 -10.85 -12.73 -3.54
C TRP A 16 -10.91 -11.26 -3.15
N ALA A 17 -9.91 -10.80 -2.39
CA ALA A 17 -9.79 -9.39 -2.06
C ALA A 17 -9.77 -8.61 -3.37
N GLN A 18 -10.84 -7.87 -3.65
CA GLN A 18 -10.92 -7.01 -4.82
C GLN A 18 -10.01 -5.80 -4.57
N PRO A 19 -9.40 -5.23 -5.63
CA PRO A 19 -8.69 -3.97 -5.51
C PRO A 19 -9.62 -2.90 -4.90
N PRO A 20 -9.07 -1.89 -4.23
CA PRO A 20 -9.85 -0.76 -3.76
C PRO A 20 -10.61 -0.14 -4.95
N SER A 21 -11.94 -0.03 -4.84
CA SER A 21 -12.71 0.68 -5.84
C SER A 21 -12.24 2.13 -5.90
N GLY A 22 -11.90 2.61 -7.10
CA GLY A 22 -11.36 3.97 -7.28
C GLY A 22 -9.88 4.14 -6.91
N ALA A 23 -9.07 3.08 -6.97
CA ALA A 23 -7.62 3.19 -6.87
C ALA A 23 -7.01 4.09 -7.98
N PHE A 24 -5.73 4.46 -7.80
CA PHE A 24 -4.99 5.38 -8.65
C PHE A 24 -3.69 4.75 -9.14
N ALA A 25 -3.20 5.23 -10.28
CA ALA A 25 -1.88 4.91 -10.83
C ALA A 25 -1.19 6.18 -11.30
N LEU A 26 0.13 6.10 -11.53
CA LEU A 26 0.88 7.19 -12.15
C LEU A 26 1.12 6.86 -13.62
N GLN A 27 0.58 7.65 -14.54
CA GLN A 27 0.94 7.57 -15.96
C GLN A 27 2.20 8.40 -16.20
N VAL A 28 3.24 7.78 -16.77
CA VAL A 28 4.56 8.43 -16.96
C VAL A 28 4.88 8.72 -18.42
N PHE A 29 4.46 7.84 -19.34
CA PHE A 29 4.71 7.94 -20.77
C PHE A 29 3.56 7.32 -21.57
N ALA A 30 3.47 7.67 -22.86
CA ALA A 30 2.63 6.99 -23.83
C ALA A 30 3.36 6.86 -25.17
N PHE A 31 3.34 5.67 -25.76
CA PHE A 31 4.08 5.36 -26.99
C PHE A 31 3.17 4.75 -28.06
N GLY A 32 3.47 5.01 -29.33
CA GLY A 32 2.78 4.37 -30.45
C GLY A 32 3.32 2.97 -30.77
N ASP A 33 4.53 2.65 -30.26
CA ASP A 33 5.16 1.32 -30.36
C ASP A 33 4.98 0.55 -29.04
N PRO A 34 4.19 -0.54 -29.02
CA PRO A 34 4.02 -1.38 -27.84
C PRO A 34 5.33 -1.99 -27.32
N ALA A 35 6.25 -2.37 -28.21
CA ALA A 35 7.51 -2.97 -27.81
C ALA A 35 8.41 -1.96 -27.09
N HIS A 36 8.39 -0.70 -27.52
CA HIS A 36 9.08 0.37 -26.81
C HIS A 36 8.47 0.64 -25.43
N ALA A 37 7.14 0.73 -25.33
CA ALA A 37 6.46 0.91 -24.05
C ALA A 37 6.84 -0.20 -23.05
N GLN A 38 6.87 -1.46 -23.51
CA GLN A 38 7.24 -2.61 -22.68
C GLN A 38 8.67 -2.50 -22.16
N ARG A 39 9.65 -2.18 -23.02
CA ARG A 39 11.05 -1.99 -22.59
C ARG A 39 11.20 -0.87 -21.56
N VAL A 40 10.42 0.20 -21.69
CA VAL A 40 10.41 1.29 -20.70
C VAL A 40 9.83 0.82 -19.37
N ALA A 41 8.71 0.09 -19.38
CA ALA A 41 8.13 -0.49 -18.16
C ALA A 41 9.12 -1.45 -17.47
N GLU A 42 9.77 -2.34 -18.22
CA GLU A 42 10.80 -3.25 -17.69
C GLU A 42 11.96 -2.50 -17.05
N ARG A 43 12.46 -1.44 -17.69
CA ARG A 43 13.50 -0.59 -17.12
C ARG A 43 13.04 0.11 -15.83
N LEU A 44 11.79 0.56 -15.75
CA LEU A 44 11.27 1.15 -14.52
C LEU A 44 11.17 0.12 -13.38
N ARG A 45 10.87 -1.14 -13.68
CA ARG A 45 10.91 -2.24 -12.69
C ARG A 45 12.30 -2.45 -12.11
N THR A 46 13.37 -2.30 -12.89
CA THR A 46 14.74 -2.43 -12.35
C THR A 46 15.10 -1.30 -11.37
N TYR A 47 14.38 -0.17 -11.42
CA TYR A 47 14.48 0.91 -10.43
C TYR A 47 13.56 0.73 -9.20
N GLY A 48 12.84 -0.39 -9.14
CA GLY A 48 11.92 -0.73 -8.05
C GLY A 48 10.55 -0.07 -8.16
N PHE A 49 10.14 0.37 -9.35
CA PHE A 49 8.76 0.79 -9.58
C PHE A 49 7.90 -0.40 -10.01
N ASP A 50 6.67 -0.48 -9.52
CA ASP A 50 5.68 -1.45 -10.01
C ASP A 50 5.09 -1.00 -11.36
N ALA A 51 5.94 -0.98 -12.38
CA ALA A 51 5.60 -0.43 -13.68
C ALA A 51 4.92 -1.47 -14.58
N TYR A 52 4.00 -1.02 -15.43
CA TYR A 52 3.30 -1.87 -16.40
C TYR A 52 2.83 -1.06 -17.60
N THR A 53 2.41 -1.74 -18.66
CA THR A 53 1.83 -1.12 -19.85
C THR A 53 0.33 -1.33 -19.90
N GLU A 54 -0.40 -0.36 -20.42
CA GLU A 54 -1.83 -0.45 -20.63
C GLU A 54 -2.23 0.26 -21.92
N THR A 55 -3.14 -0.33 -22.69
CA THR A 55 -3.71 0.30 -23.87
C THR A 55 -5.19 0.57 -23.58
N PRO A 56 -5.58 1.83 -23.33
CA PRO A 56 -6.98 2.15 -23.12
C PRO A 56 -7.84 1.72 -24.32
N PRO A 57 -9.11 1.32 -24.10
CA PRO A 57 -10.00 0.97 -25.19
C PRO A 57 -10.09 2.08 -26.24
N GLY A 58 -9.91 1.72 -27.52
CA GLY A 58 -9.93 2.67 -28.64
C GLY A 58 -8.69 3.58 -28.78
N SER A 59 -7.70 3.46 -27.89
CA SER A 59 -6.44 4.19 -28.00
C SER A 59 -5.46 3.45 -28.90
N ARG A 60 -4.76 4.20 -29.77
CA ARG A 60 -3.56 3.72 -30.48
C ARG A 60 -2.26 3.87 -29.69
N TRP A 61 -2.34 4.48 -28.50
CA TRP A 61 -1.21 4.77 -27.63
C TRP A 61 -1.17 3.77 -26.47
N VAL A 62 -0.02 3.13 -26.29
CA VAL A 62 0.30 2.27 -25.16
C VAL A 62 0.87 3.13 -24.05
N GLN A 63 0.17 3.21 -22.93
CA GLN A 63 0.55 3.97 -21.75
C GLN A 63 1.49 3.15 -20.86
N VAL A 64 2.51 3.78 -20.31
CA VAL A 64 3.34 3.21 -19.24
C VAL A 64 2.85 3.82 -17.93
N ARG A 65 2.46 2.95 -16.99
CA ARG A 65 1.92 3.31 -15.68
C ARG A 65 2.77 2.71 -14.56
N ILE A 66 2.65 3.28 -13.36
CA ILE A 66 3.33 2.82 -12.14
C ILE A 66 2.31 2.68 -11.01
N GLY A 67 2.30 1.49 -10.40
CA GLY A 67 1.65 1.17 -9.14
C GLY A 67 0.12 1.11 -9.18
N CYS A 68 -0.43 0.59 -8.09
CA CYS A 68 -1.83 0.71 -7.72
C CYS A 68 -1.91 1.30 -6.29
N PHE A 69 -2.54 2.46 -6.15
CA PHE A 69 -2.64 3.19 -4.88
C PHE A 69 -4.11 3.33 -4.48
N GLY A 70 -4.47 2.83 -3.31
CA GLY A 70 -5.85 2.87 -2.81
C GLY A 70 -6.34 4.28 -2.49
N ALA A 71 -5.44 5.25 -2.30
CA ALA A 71 -5.78 6.65 -2.10
C ALA A 71 -4.94 7.58 -2.99
N ARG A 72 -5.55 8.70 -3.38
CA ARG A 72 -4.89 9.71 -4.22
C ARG A 72 -3.65 10.32 -3.53
N ALA A 73 -3.73 10.56 -2.22
CA ALA A 73 -2.63 11.12 -1.44
C ALA A 73 -1.36 10.26 -1.51
N ASP A 74 -1.50 8.93 -1.58
CA ASP A 74 -0.36 8.01 -1.70
C ASP A 74 0.30 8.13 -3.08
N ALA A 75 -0.52 8.23 -4.14
CA ALA A 75 -0.05 8.48 -5.49
C ALA A 75 0.65 9.85 -5.60
N GLU A 76 0.10 10.89 -4.97
CA GLU A 76 0.70 12.24 -4.90
C GLU A 76 2.06 12.22 -4.18
N GLY A 77 2.18 11.46 -3.10
CA GLY A 77 3.44 11.32 -2.35
C GLY A 77 4.60 10.81 -3.23
N LEU A 78 4.34 9.78 -4.04
CA LEU A 78 5.33 9.20 -4.97
C LEU A 78 5.47 9.99 -6.28
N LEU A 79 4.43 10.68 -6.74
CA LEU A 79 4.43 11.45 -7.99
C LEU A 79 5.60 12.43 -8.04
N ALA A 80 5.92 13.10 -6.92
CA ALA A 80 7.03 14.04 -6.87
C ALA A 80 8.40 13.37 -7.15
N ASP A 81 8.63 12.13 -6.72
CA ASP A 81 9.88 11.42 -7.06
C ASP A 81 9.87 10.91 -8.49
N VAL A 82 8.73 10.44 -8.97
CA VAL A 82 8.56 10.02 -10.36
C VAL A 82 8.79 11.19 -11.30
N ARG A 83 8.26 12.38 -11.00
CA ARG A 83 8.52 13.59 -11.80
C ARG A 83 9.98 13.98 -11.83
N ALA A 84 10.65 13.87 -10.70
CA ALA A 84 12.04 14.27 -10.60
C ALA A 84 13.02 13.25 -11.20
N ARG A 85 12.62 11.97 -11.36
CA ARG A 85 13.54 10.87 -11.76
C ARG A 85 13.19 10.19 -13.08
N VAL A 86 11.93 10.25 -13.47
CA VAL A 86 11.37 9.47 -14.58
C VAL A 86 10.81 10.38 -15.65
N SER A 87 9.78 11.16 -15.33
CA SER A 87 9.05 11.97 -16.32
C SER A 87 8.40 13.18 -15.66
N ALA A 88 8.86 14.40 -16.01
CA ALA A 88 8.31 15.64 -15.47
C ALA A 88 6.80 15.78 -15.71
N ASP A 89 6.31 15.20 -16.81
CA ASP A 89 4.90 15.23 -17.23
C ASP A 89 4.06 14.11 -16.60
N ALA A 90 4.63 13.32 -15.69
CA ALA A 90 3.88 12.27 -15.01
C ALA A 90 2.62 12.84 -14.33
N LEU A 91 1.54 12.07 -14.36
CA LEU A 91 0.24 12.49 -13.84
C LEU A 91 -0.51 11.31 -13.19
N ILE A 92 -1.41 11.65 -12.27
CA ILE A 92 -2.25 10.65 -11.58
C ILE A 92 -3.47 10.35 -12.44
N VAL A 93 -3.70 9.06 -12.69
CA VAL A 93 -4.86 8.54 -13.42
C VAL A 93 -5.62 7.54 -12.54
N PRO A 94 -6.91 7.27 -12.82
CA PRO A 94 -7.59 6.12 -12.24
C PRO A 94 -6.86 4.82 -12.58
N PHE A 95 -6.75 3.92 -11.61
CA PHE A 95 -6.28 2.56 -11.83
C PHE A 95 -7.40 1.75 -12.50
N SER A 96 -7.05 1.03 -13.56
CA SER A 96 -7.98 0.14 -14.25
C SER A 96 -7.99 -1.22 -13.54
N PRO A 97 -9.14 -1.76 -13.12
CA PRO A 97 -9.21 -3.09 -12.50
C PRO A 97 -8.59 -4.16 -13.39
N GLY A 98 -7.76 -5.04 -12.80
CA GLY A 98 -7.05 -6.07 -13.55
C GLY A 98 -5.89 -5.57 -14.44
N ALA A 99 -5.49 -4.30 -14.30
CA ALA A 99 -4.27 -3.80 -14.94
C ALA A 99 -3.01 -4.45 -14.34
N GLY A 100 -1.89 -4.33 -15.06
CA GLY A 100 -0.67 -5.08 -14.79
C GLY A 100 0.16 -4.69 -13.57
N ALA A 101 -0.41 -3.95 -12.59
CA ALA A 101 0.26 -3.76 -11.30
C ALA A 101 0.41 -5.14 -10.63
N SER A 102 1.45 -5.31 -9.81
CA SER A 102 1.66 -6.56 -9.07
C SER A 102 0.97 -6.55 -7.70
N VAL A 103 0.81 -5.36 -7.11
CA VAL A 103 0.17 -5.16 -5.80
C VAL A 103 -0.54 -3.80 -5.75
N CYS A 104 -1.57 -3.71 -4.91
CA CYS A 104 -2.17 -2.43 -4.51
C CYS A 104 -1.72 -2.05 -3.09
N ALA A 105 -1.21 -0.83 -2.97
CA ALA A 105 -0.92 -0.18 -1.70
C ALA A 105 -2.22 0.38 -1.11
N VAL A 106 -2.68 -0.19 0.00
CA VAL A 106 -3.91 0.22 0.69
C VAL A 106 -3.57 0.93 1.99
N ARG A 107 -4.12 2.12 2.13
CA ARG A 107 -3.94 2.98 3.29
C ARG A 107 -5.15 2.92 4.23
N GLU A 108 -4.88 2.81 5.51
CA GLU A 108 -5.83 3.05 6.60
C GLU A 108 -5.31 4.23 7.44
N LEU A 109 -6.00 5.37 7.36
CA LEU A 109 -5.63 6.56 8.13
C LEU A 109 -5.75 6.27 9.62
N GLY A 110 -4.67 6.50 10.36
CA GLY A 110 -4.64 6.34 11.82
C GLY A 110 -5.02 7.62 12.52
N PHE A 111 -4.14 8.62 12.42
CA PHE A 111 -4.33 9.89 13.09
C PHE A 111 -3.49 11.01 12.49
N ILE A 112 -3.87 12.23 12.83
CA ILE A 112 -3.06 13.43 12.61
C ILE A 112 -2.31 13.70 13.91
N PRO A 113 -0.96 13.65 13.94
CA PRO A 113 -0.22 13.78 15.19
C PRO A 113 -0.47 15.13 15.87
N PRO A 114 -0.88 15.14 17.15
CA PRO A 114 -0.90 16.38 17.93
C PRO A 114 0.53 16.85 18.22
N PRO A 115 0.73 18.08 18.74
CA PRO A 115 2.09 18.58 19.06
C PRO A 115 2.87 17.69 20.04
N ARG A 116 2.18 16.94 20.89
CA ARG A 116 2.77 15.97 21.83
C ARG A 116 2.27 14.58 21.53
N TRP A 117 3.14 13.79 20.92
CA TRP A 117 2.93 12.38 20.69
C TRP A 117 4.28 11.66 20.65
N GLU A 118 4.29 10.37 20.93
CA GLU A 118 5.48 9.54 20.84
C GLU A 118 5.11 8.07 20.64
N LEU A 119 6.07 7.30 20.16
CA LEU A 119 5.98 5.84 20.14
C LEU A 119 5.99 5.33 21.59
N ALA A 120 4.91 4.64 22.00
CA ALA A 120 4.77 4.09 23.35
C ALA A 120 5.23 2.63 23.40
N HIS A 121 4.77 1.81 22.46
CA HIS A 121 5.16 0.41 22.34
C HIS A 121 5.40 0.01 20.89
N SER A 122 6.40 -0.83 20.66
CA SER A 122 6.72 -1.39 19.34
C SER A 122 6.98 -2.90 19.48
N GLY A 123 5.99 -3.70 19.07
CA GLY A 123 6.07 -5.15 19.02
C GLY A 123 6.10 -5.68 17.59
N ALA A 124 6.25 -7.00 17.43
CA ALA A 124 6.34 -7.64 16.11
C ALA A 124 5.02 -7.56 15.30
N GLU A 125 3.88 -7.51 15.97
CA GLU A 125 2.55 -7.53 15.34
C GLU A 125 1.68 -6.32 15.71
N ARG A 126 2.23 -5.40 16.50
CA ARG A 126 1.52 -4.22 16.99
C ARG A 126 2.46 -3.05 17.20
N VAL A 127 1.92 -1.85 17.06
CA VAL A 127 2.52 -0.61 17.54
C VAL A 127 1.49 0.22 18.29
N SER A 128 1.94 0.98 19.30
CA SER A 128 1.11 1.97 19.97
C SER A 128 1.81 3.32 20.09
N PHE A 129 1.02 4.38 20.05
CA PHE A 129 1.47 5.76 20.18
C PHE A 129 0.75 6.42 21.34
N ARG A 130 1.50 7.06 22.23
CA ARG A 130 0.95 7.93 23.27
C ARG A 130 0.64 9.27 22.65
N VAL A 131 -0.57 9.77 22.84
CA VAL A 131 -1.05 11.04 22.30
C VAL A 131 -1.75 11.88 23.37
N GLY A 132 -1.50 13.19 23.35
CA GLY A 132 -2.22 14.17 24.18
C GLY A 132 -1.86 14.16 25.66
N ASP A 133 -2.61 14.96 26.42
CA ASP A 133 -2.51 15.14 27.87
C ASP A 133 -3.94 15.41 28.42
N PRO A 134 -4.56 14.52 29.22
CA PRO A 134 -4.03 13.26 29.73
C PRO A 134 -3.75 12.23 28.62
N PRO A 135 -2.81 11.29 28.84
CA PRO A 135 -2.35 10.38 27.78
C PRO A 135 -3.44 9.43 27.34
N ARG A 136 -3.64 9.35 26.03
CA ARG A 136 -4.41 8.28 25.37
C ARG A 136 -3.48 7.49 24.45
N TYR A 137 -3.85 6.25 24.13
CA TYR A 137 -3.05 5.41 23.26
C TYR A 137 -3.79 5.14 21.95
N LEU A 138 -3.09 5.32 20.84
CA LEU A 138 -3.54 4.84 19.53
C LEU A 138 -2.76 3.60 19.19
N VAL A 139 -3.47 2.50 18.95
CA VAL A 139 -2.89 1.19 18.72
C VAL A 139 -3.23 0.75 17.30
N PHE A 140 -2.22 0.26 16.59
CA PHE A 140 -2.41 -0.48 15.35
C PHE A 140 -2.02 -1.94 15.57
N ASP A 141 -2.98 -2.85 15.39
CA ASP A 141 -2.81 -4.30 15.53
C ASP A 141 -3.51 -5.08 14.41
N GLY A 142 -3.52 -4.46 13.22
CA GLY A 142 -4.27 -4.89 12.04
C GLY A 142 -5.41 -3.93 11.68
N ARG A 143 -5.83 -3.11 12.64
CA ARG A 143 -6.70 -1.94 12.48
C ARG A 143 -6.33 -0.89 13.51
N TRP A 144 -6.71 0.36 13.26
CA TRP A 144 -6.54 1.40 14.27
C TRP A 144 -7.62 1.31 15.35
N ARG A 145 -7.21 1.49 16.61
CA ARG A 145 -8.11 1.60 17.76
C ARG A 145 -7.54 2.53 18.82
N VAL A 146 -8.43 3.09 19.64
CA VAL A 146 -8.05 3.84 20.84
C VAL A 146 -7.98 2.87 22.01
N ALA A 147 -6.92 2.96 22.81
CA ALA A 147 -6.77 2.29 24.10
C ALA A 147 -6.77 3.34 25.21
N GLN A 148 -7.48 3.04 26.30
CA GLN A 148 -7.67 3.95 27.43
C GLN A 148 -6.54 3.87 28.45
N SER A 149 -5.78 2.77 28.44
CA SER A 149 -4.71 2.49 29.37
C SER A 149 -3.51 1.87 28.66
N ASP A 150 -2.35 1.93 29.30
CA ASP A 150 -1.13 1.27 28.79
C ASP A 150 -1.31 -0.27 28.78
N ALA A 151 -2.03 -0.83 29.75
CA ALA A 151 -2.33 -2.26 29.80
C ALA A 151 -3.11 -2.75 28.55
N GLU A 152 -4.06 -1.97 28.05
CA GLU A 152 -4.81 -2.29 26.82
C GLU A 152 -3.95 -2.26 25.54
N THR A 153 -2.79 -1.60 25.58
CA THR A 153 -1.81 -1.63 24.49
C THR A 153 -1.09 -2.97 24.39
N HIS A 154 -1.22 -3.83 25.41
CA HIS A 154 -0.60 -5.16 25.48
C HIS A 154 -1.59 -6.33 25.29
N ALA A 155 -2.89 -6.05 25.06
CA ALA A 155 -3.91 -7.08 24.80
C ALA A 155 -3.57 -7.97 23.58
N PRO A 156 -4.18 -9.15 23.39
CA PRO A 156 -3.96 -9.94 22.17
C PRO A 156 -4.24 -9.15 20.88
N SER A 157 -3.48 -9.42 19.81
CA SER A 157 -3.65 -8.77 18.50
C SER A 157 -4.91 -9.27 17.80
N ALA A 158 -5.62 -8.38 17.10
CA ALA A 158 -6.75 -8.77 16.25
C ALA A 158 -6.28 -9.48 14.96
N GLY A 159 -5.01 -9.31 14.59
CA GLY A 159 -4.45 -9.84 13.35
C GLY A 159 -4.77 -8.95 12.15
N LEU A 160 -4.03 -9.18 11.06
CA LEU A 160 -4.18 -8.42 9.82
C LEU A 160 -5.46 -8.82 9.06
N PRO A 161 -6.05 -7.88 8.29
CA PRO A 161 -7.17 -8.21 7.41
C PRO A 161 -6.81 -9.32 6.41
N ALA A 162 -7.79 -10.16 6.08
CA ALA A 162 -7.64 -11.19 5.06
C ALA A 162 -7.19 -10.59 3.71
N GLY A 163 -6.40 -11.37 2.96
CA GLY A 163 -5.84 -10.93 1.67
C GLY A 163 -4.66 -9.95 1.78
N THR A 164 -4.21 -9.62 2.99
CA THR A 164 -2.97 -8.86 3.20
C THR A 164 -1.77 -9.71 2.81
N LEU A 165 -0.93 -9.16 1.92
CA LEU A 165 0.29 -9.81 1.46
C LEU A 165 1.40 -9.67 2.48
N HIS A 166 2.25 -10.71 2.56
CA HIS A 166 3.47 -10.65 3.35
C HIS A 166 4.56 -9.90 2.62
N ALA A 167 5.15 -8.91 3.27
CA ALA A 167 6.27 -8.13 2.77
C ALA A 167 7.16 -7.66 3.93
N HIS A 168 8.44 -7.46 3.64
CA HIS A 168 9.33 -6.76 4.55
C HIS A 168 9.40 -5.29 4.15
N TYR A 169 8.92 -4.39 5.01
CA TYR A 169 8.95 -2.97 4.73
C TYR A 169 10.25 -2.36 5.23
N ARG A 170 10.85 -1.48 4.44
CA ARG A 170 12.10 -0.78 4.78
C ARG A 170 11.98 0.70 4.47
N ALA A 171 12.55 1.50 5.36
CA ALA A 171 12.82 2.90 5.07
C ALA A 171 13.88 3.00 3.98
N THR A 172 13.66 3.89 3.03
CA THR A 172 14.66 4.30 2.05
C THR A 172 14.55 5.80 1.83
N ARG A 173 15.52 6.38 1.12
CA ARG A 173 15.49 7.81 0.79
C ARG A 173 15.75 8.00 -0.70
N SER A 174 15.06 8.96 -1.29
CA SER A 174 15.36 9.43 -2.64
C SER A 174 15.54 10.94 -2.61
N ARG A 175 16.74 11.41 -2.95
CA ARG A 175 17.11 12.84 -2.85
C ARG A 175 16.73 13.46 -1.49
N GLY A 176 17.01 12.74 -0.41
CA GLY A 176 16.68 13.14 0.95
C GLY A 176 15.23 12.91 1.38
N ARG A 177 14.29 12.73 0.43
CA ARG A 177 12.87 12.46 0.74
C ARG A 177 12.71 11.03 1.26
N PRO A 178 12.02 10.83 2.40
CA PRO A 178 11.80 9.50 2.94
C PRO A 178 10.74 8.76 2.14
N LEU A 179 11.03 7.50 1.87
CA LEU A 179 10.18 6.58 1.12
C LEU A 179 10.11 5.24 1.84
N VAL A 180 9.05 4.49 1.53
CA VAL A 180 8.87 3.12 2.00
C VAL A 180 8.98 2.18 0.81
N ARG A 181 9.84 1.17 0.99
CA ARG A 181 10.00 0.04 0.10
C ARG A 181 9.39 -1.20 0.73
N ALA A 182 8.75 -2.04 -0.07
CA ALA A 182 8.37 -3.40 0.33
C ALA A 182 9.21 -4.42 -0.45
N ASP A 183 9.83 -5.33 0.27
CA ASP A 183 10.48 -6.51 -0.28
C ASP A 183 9.47 -7.67 -0.27
N LEU A 184 9.09 -8.10 -1.46
CA LEU A 184 8.19 -9.23 -1.74
C LEU A 184 9.00 -10.38 -2.33
N ALA A 185 8.40 -11.58 -2.42
CA ALA A 185 9.05 -12.73 -3.05
C ALA A 185 9.45 -12.45 -4.52
N GLY A 186 8.70 -11.61 -5.22
CA GLY A 186 8.95 -11.21 -6.62
C GLY A 186 9.92 -10.03 -6.81
N GLY A 187 10.45 -9.45 -5.72
CA GLY A 187 11.36 -8.30 -5.78
C GLY A 187 10.94 -7.16 -4.84
N SER A 188 11.66 -6.04 -4.95
CA SER A 188 11.46 -4.87 -4.09
C SER A 188 10.77 -3.73 -4.84
N LEU A 189 9.71 -3.17 -4.24
CA LEU A 189 8.91 -2.10 -4.82
C LEU A 189 8.90 -0.85 -3.93
N LEU A 190 9.00 0.34 -4.52
CA LEU A 190 8.66 1.61 -3.87
C LEU A 190 7.13 1.72 -3.80
N ILE A 191 6.58 1.76 -2.59
CA ILE A 191 5.13 1.62 -2.38
C ILE A 191 4.47 2.86 -1.75
N ALA A 192 5.24 3.71 -1.07
CA ALA A 192 4.72 4.94 -0.48
C ALA A 192 5.84 5.96 -0.25
N ALA A 193 5.45 7.23 -0.13
CA ALA A 193 6.29 8.26 0.45
C ALA A 193 6.01 8.41 1.95
N GLY A 194 7.02 8.84 2.70
CA GLY A 194 6.92 9.07 4.14
C GLY A 194 8.00 8.36 4.95
N GLU A 195 8.11 8.75 6.22
CA GLU A 195 8.99 8.11 7.21
C GLU A 195 8.33 6.84 7.72
N LEU A 196 9.07 5.73 7.71
CA LEU A 196 8.61 4.46 8.28
C LEU A 196 8.75 4.52 9.81
N LEU A 197 7.62 4.53 10.53
CA LEU A 197 7.61 4.55 11.99
C LEU A 197 7.67 3.14 12.59
N TRP A 198 7.03 2.17 11.93
CA TRP A 198 6.96 0.79 12.38
C TRP A 198 6.64 -0.16 11.23
N THR A 199 6.99 -1.44 11.37
CA THR A 199 6.59 -2.48 10.42
C THR A 199 6.44 -3.85 11.07
N SER A 200 5.54 -4.65 10.50
CA SER A 200 5.43 -6.10 10.69
C SER A 200 5.55 -6.84 9.35
N ARG A 201 5.34 -8.16 9.36
CA ARG A 201 5.33 -8.99 8.15
C ARG A 201 4.25 -8.64 7.12
N GLY A 202 3.25 -7.83 7.45
CA GLY A 202 2.15 -7.52 6.51
C GLY A 202 1.67 -6.07 6.56
N ALA A 203 2.22 -5.24 7.43
CA ALA A 203 1.88 -3.82 7.47
C ALA A 203 3.10 -2.95 7.79
N ALA A 204 3.02 -1.70 7.37
CA ALA A 204 3.89 -0.62 7.80
C ALA A 204 3.03 0.49 8.41
N VAL A 205 3.55 1.19 9.41
CA VAL A 205 2.99 2.48 9.85
C VAL A 205 3.93 3.57 9.37
N VAL A 206 3.37 4.51 8.62
CA VAL A 206 4.11 5.51 7.85
C VAL A 206 3.60 6.89 8.23
N GLN A 207 4.50 7.84 8.34
CA GLN A 207 4.19 9.26 8.49
C GLN A 207 4.47 10.02 7.20
N LEU A 208 3.46 10.69 6.65
CA LEU A 208 3.58 11.59 5.51
C LEU A 208 3.00 12.95 5.87
N GLY A 209 3.87 13.96 6.00
CA GLY A 209 3.46 15.29 6.45
C GLY A 209 2.84 15.24 7.85
N GLN A 210 1.56 15.56 7.94
CA GLN A 210 0.79 15.59 9.20
C GLN A 210 -0.09 14.34 9.37
N GLU A 211 0.07 13.31 8.54
CA GLU A 211 -0.75 12.10 8.63
C GLU A 211 0.12 10.91 9.04
N VAL A 212 -0.36 10.12 10.00
CA VAL A 212 0.14 8.80 10.32
C VAL A 212 -0.91 7.78 9.90
N PHE A 213 -0.48 6.80 9.11
CA PHE A 213 -1.37 5.78 8.54
C PHE A 213 -0.71 4.42 8.53
N ALA A 214 -1.55 3.39 8.52
CA ALA A 214 -1.12 2.03 8.25
C ALA A 214 -1.20 1.78 6.75
N LEU A 215 -0.18 1.12 6.22
CA LEU A 215 -0.01 0.75 4.83
C LEU A 215 0.07 -0.77 4.76
N ARG A 216 -0.71 -1.37 3.87
CA ARG A 216 -0.70 -2.81 3.59
C ARG A 216 -0.77 -3.07 2.10
N LEU A 217 -0.25 -4.21 1.67
CA LEU A 217 -0.31 -4.64 0.28
C LEU A 217 -1.40 -5.69 0.09
N VAL A 218 -2.15 -5.56 -0.98
CA VAL A 218 -3.16 -6.54 -1.43
C VAL A 218 -2.95 -6.86 -2.91
N LEU A 219 -3.57 -7.93 -3.38
CA LEU A 219 -3.62 -8.20 -4.82
C LEU A 219 -4.51 -7.17 -5.54
N PRO A 220 -4.15 -6.79 -6.78
CA PRO A 220 -4.87 -5.80 -7.58
C PRO A 220 -6.12 -6.34 -8.29
#